data_AF-A0A9J6DYA8-F1
#
_entry.id   AF-A0A9J6DYA8-F1
#
_cell.length_a   1.000
_cell.length_b   1.000
_cell.length_c   1.000
_cell.angle_alpha   90.00
_cell.angle_beta   90.00
_cell.angle_gamma   90.00
#
_symmetry.space_group_name_H-M   'P 1'
#
loop_
_entity.id
_entity.type
_entity.pdbx_description
1 polymer ?
#
loop_
_entity_poly.entity_id
_entity_poly.type
_entity_poly.pdbx_seq_one_letter_code
_entity_poly.pdbx_strand_id
1 'polypeptide(L)'
;MFKVYLLASGASEFSPERPNALLLHSLGPEGQRIFNTLSILQAAEKTEEEGTGATPDVYDSAVAAPAKHFDATCDPIVQRHRFHRQIQFPGESIQEYVTALTELAAMCSFRSQEESLRDQFAAGVSSHRIRERLLLEGSSLSFNKAVSLASQIEQTAVEMMKFSVSVQLRRDGKFRKDGNEPPFVPDCAASAQSGTKGGSSL
;
A
#
# COMPACT_ATOMS: atom_id res chain seq x y z
N MET A 1 -11.74 15.34 11.24
CA MET A 1 -12.44 14.24 11.95
C MET A 1 -13.45 14.75 12.99
N PHE A 2 -13.07 15.65 13.92
CA PHE A 2 -13.95 16.10 15.02
C PHE A 2 -15.27 16.76 14.59
N LYS A 3 -15.30 17.53 13.49
CA LYS A 3 -16.54 18.12 12.95
C LYS A 3 -17.60 17.06 12.59
N VAL A 4 -17.19 15.89 12.09
CA VAL A 4 -18.11 14.78 11.78
C VAL A 4 -18.72 14.22 13.06
N TYR A 5 -17.94 14.11 14.13
CA TYR A 5 -18.42 13.70 15.44
C TYR A 5 -19.42 14.70 16.03
N LEU A 6 -19.18 16.01 15.89
CA LEU A 6 -20.15 17.03 16.32
C LEU A 6 -21.48 16.93 15.57
N LEU A 7 -21.43 16.69 14.26
CA LEU A 7 -22.63 16.47 13.44
C LEU A 7 -23.38 15.20 13.86
N ALA A 8 -22.65 14.09 14.04
CA ALA A 8 -23.26 12.80 14.42
C ALA A 8 -23.86 12.81 15.84
N SER A 9 -23.26 13.57 16.76
CA SER A 9 -23.74 13.71 18.14
C SER A 9 -24.84 14.76 18.32
N GLY A 10 -25.14 15.55 17.27
CA GLY A 10 -26.03 16.71 17.34
C GLY A 10 -25.48 17.85 18.20
N ALA A 11 -24.23 17.77 18.67
CA ALA A 11 -23.62 18.76 19.55
C ALA A 11 -23.49 20.14 18.89
N SER A 12 -23.49 20.20 17.55
CA SER A 12 -23.49 21.42 16.76
C SER A 12 -24.79 22.23 16.85
N GLU A 13 -25.88 21.64 17.31
CA GLU A 13 -27.19 22.31 17.40
C GLU A 13 -27.41 23.04 18.75
N PHE A 14 -26.48 22.88 19.69
CA PHE A 14 -26.56 23.46 21.04
C PHE A 14 -25.68 24.72 21.18
N SER A 15 -25.71 25.33 22.37
CA SER A 15 -24.82 26.45 22.75
C SER A 15 -23.34 26.16 22.40
N PRO A 16 -22.57 27.15 21.94
CA PRO A 16 -21.16 27.00 21.55
C PRO A 16 -20.24 26.50 22.68
N GLU A 17 -20.70 26.60 23.93
CA GLU A 17 -20.02 26.03 25.10
C GLU A 17 -19.94 24.50 25.04
N ARG A 18 -20.95 23.84 24.46
CA ARG A 18 -21.04 22.37 24.41
C ARG A 18 -20.01 21.78 23.43
N PRO A 19 -19.88 22.24 22.17
CA PRO A 19 -18.78 21.85 21.29
C PRO A 19 -17.40 22.05 21.91
N ASN A 20 -17.18 23.18 22.61
CA ASN A 20 -15.92 23.47 23.28
C ASN A 20 -15.63 22.48 24.44
N ALA A 21 -16.62 22.21 25.30
CA ALA A 21 -16.47 21.22 26.36
C ALA A 21 -16.21 19.81 25.81
N LEU A 22 -16.90 19.43 24.72
CA LEU A 22 -16.66 18.16 24.03
C LEU A 22 -15.25 18.09 23.43
N LEU A 23 -14.75 19.19 22.86
CA LEU A 23 -13.39 19.28 22.33
C LEU A 23 -12.37 19.06 23.44
N LEU A 24 -12.48 19.80 24.55
CA LEU A 24 -11.58 19.69 25.69
C LEU A 24 -11.61 18.29 26.30
N HIS A 25 -12.78 17.68 26.42
CA HIS A 25 -12.89 16.30 26.88
C HIS A 25 -12.19 15.33 25.91
N SER A 26 -12.41 15.48 24.60
CA SER A 26 -11.87 14.61 23.56
C SER A 26 -10.35 14.74 23.38
N LEU A 27 -9.76 15.88 23.74
CA LEU A 27 -8.31 16.11 23.74
C LEU A 27 -7.56 15.26 24.78
N GLY A 28 -8.27 14.77 25.81
CA GLY A 28 -7.68 14.02 26.91
C GLY A 28 -6.75 14.85 27.80
N PRO A 29 -6.12 14.24 28.82
CA PRO A 29 -5.34 14.95 29.82
C PRO A 29 -4.15 15.73 29.24
N GLU A 30 -3.39 15.10 28.34
CA GLU A 30 -2.23 15.75 27.70
C GLU A 30 -2.66 16.88 26.76
N GLY A 31 -3.72 16.68 25.97
CA GLY A 31 -4.23 17.73 25.09
C GLY A 31 -4.79 18.93 25.87
N GLN A 32 -5.46 18.70 27.01
CA GLN A 32 -5.92 19.77 27.89
C GLN A 32 -4.77 20.55 28.53
N ARG A 33 -3.69 19.86 28.94
CA ARG A 33 -2.48 20.53 29.46
C ARG A 33 -1.88 21.47 28.43
N ILE A 34 -1.74 21.01 27.19
CA ILE A 34 -1.24 21.83 26.07
C ILE A 34 -2.18 23.01 25.84
N PHE A 35 -3.49 22.76 25.73
CA PHE A 35 -4.50 23.80 25.52
C PHE A 35 -4.42 24.91 26.57
N ASN A 36 -4.46 24.55 27.86
CA ASN A 36 -4.43 25.52 28.96
C ASN A 36 -3.14 26.34 28.93
N THR A 37 -2.00 25.70 28.64
CA THR A 37 -0.71 26.40 28.52
C THR A 37 -0.74 27.41 27.37
N LEU A 38 -1.25 27.01 26.20
CA LEU A 38 -1.38 27.90 25.04
C LEU A 38 -2.34 29.06 25.31
N SER A 39 -3.47 28.82 26.00
CA SER A 39 -4.40 29.88 26.38
C SER A 39 -3.76 30.91 27.31
N ILE A 40 -2.93 30.47 28.27
CA ILE A 40 -2.18 31.37 29.17
C ILE A 40 -1.16 32.20 28.38
N LEU A 41 -0.39 31.56 27.49
CA LEU A 41 0.61 32.25 26.67
C LEU A 41 -0.04 33.30 25.75
N GLN A 42 -1.16 32.95 25.11
CA GLN A 42 -1.92 33.87 24.25
C GLN A 42 -2.56 35.03 25.04
N ALA A 43 -2.96 34.81 26.30
CA ALA A 43 -3.45 35.87 27.17
C ALA A 43 -2.34 36.85 27.57
N ALA A 44 -1.10 36.37 27.72
CA ALA A 44 0.06 37.22 28.00
C ALA A 44 0.50 38.04 26.77
N GLU A 45 0.39 37.48 25.55
CA GLU A 45 0.75 38.16 24.30
C GLU A 45 -0.26 39.26 23.88
N LYS A 46 -1.53 39.15 24.25
CA LYS A 46 -2.62 40.09 23.84
C LYS A 46 -2.66 41.42 24.61
N THR A 47 -1.56 41.84 25.24
CA THR A 47 -1.53 43.09 26.03
C THR A 47 -1.41 44.36 25.17
N GLU A 48 -1.16 44.24 23.86
CA GLU A 48 -1.05 45.41 22.96
C GLU A 48 -1.83 45.15 21.66
N GLU A 49 -2.75 46.07 21.36
CA GLU A 49 -3.64 46.19 20.18
C GLU A 49 -5.10 45.73 20.34
N GLU A 50 -5.91 46.72 20.72
CA GLU A 50 -7.37 46.75 20.64
C GLU A 50 -7.86 46.87 19.19
N GLY A 51 -8.99 46.23 18.90
CA GLY A 51 -10.01 46.80 18.02
C GLY A 51 -10.42 45.96 16.81
N THR A 52 -11.64 45.43 16.90
CA THR A 52 -12.72 45.49 15.88
C THR A 52 -13.31 44.13 15.50
N GLY A 53 -14.53 43.87 16.00
CA GLY A 53 -15.64 43.43 15.15
C GLY A 53 -15.68 41.99 14.66
N ALA A 54 -15.83 41.04 15.59
CA ALA A 54 -16.65 39.82 15.51
C ALA A 54 -16.16 38.91 16.63
N THR A 55 -17.01 38.51 17.58
CA THR A 55 -16.64 37.45 18.53
C THR A 55 -16.32 36.21 17.69
N PRO A 56 -15.05 35.76 17.59
CA PRO A 56 -14.81 34.45 17.03
C PRO A 56 -15.55 33.49 17.96
N ASP A 57 -16.31 32.55 17.39
CA ASP A 57 -16.97 31.53 18.18
C ASP A 57 -15.92 30.95 19.16
N VAL A 58 -16.25 30.89 20.46
CA VAL A 58 -15.32 30.43 21.52
C VAL A 58 -14.71 29.08 21.12
N TYR A 59 -15.51 28.28 20.42
CA TYR A 59 -15.11 27.03 19.80
C TYR A 59 -14.03 27.20 18.70
N ASP A 60 -14.19 28.14 17.77
CA ASP A 60 -13.23 28.35 16.68
C ASP A 60 -11.86 28.81 17.20
N SER A 61 -11.83 29.68 18.21
CA SER A 61 -10.58 30.07 18.87
C SER A 61 -9.94 28.87 19.59
N ALA A 62 -10.75 28.02 20.21
CA ALA A 62 -10.25 26.84 20.91
C ALA A 62 -9.69 25.78 19.96
N VAL A 63 -10.18 25.69 18.72
CA VAL A 63 -9.62 24.83 17.68
C VAL A 63 -8.35 25.44 17.07
N ALA A 64 -8.33 26.75 16.84
CA ALA A 64 -7.23 27.43 16.18
C ALA A 64 -5.92 27.42 16.99
N ALA A 65 -6.00 27.56 18.32
CA ALA A 65 -4.81 27.64 19.16
C ALA A 65 -3.97 26.34 19.16
N PRO A 66 -4.55 25.15 19.41
CA PRO A 66 -3.85 23.88 19.23
C PRO A 66 -3.42 23.65 17.78
N ALA A 67 -4.28 23.95 16.80
CA ALA A 67 -3.94 23.77 15.38
C ALA A 67 -2.66 24.52 14.99
N LYS A 68 -2.55 25.80 15.35
CA LYS A 68 -1.32 26.60 15.11
C LYS A 68 -0.10 26.00 15.79
N HIS A 69 -0.24 25.52 17.02
CA HIS A 69 0.87 24.94 17.77
C HIS A 69 1.38 23.64 17.13
N PHE A 70 0.47 22.78 16.67
CA PHE A 70 0.84 21.54 15.99
C PHE A 70 1.29 21.78 14.54
N ASP A 71 0.70 22.74 13.84
CA ASP A 71 1.13 23.13 12.48
C ASP A 71 2.54 23.74 12.48
N ALA A 72 2.94 24.44 13.55
CA ALA A 72 4.30 24.96 13.69
C ALA A 72 5.38 23.86 13.69
N THR A 73 5.01 22.60 13.97
CA THR A 73 5.93 21.45 13.86
C THR A 73 6.05 20.91 12.44
N CYS A 74 5.21 21.38 11.50
CA CYS A 74 5.21 20.97 10.10
C CYS A 74 6.12 21.87 9.26
N ASP A 75 7.43 21.80 9.50
CA ASP A 75 8.40 22.50 8.65
C ASP A 75 8.39 21.89 7.24
N PRO A 76 8.05 22.66 6.19
CA PRO A 76 8.03 22.16 4.81
C PRO A 76 9.39 21.60 4.37
N ILE A 77 10.51 22.07 4.94
CA ILE A 77 11.84 21.53 4.66
C ILE A 77 11.95 20.08 5.17
N VAL A 78 11.49 19.82 6.39
CA VAL A 78 11.50 18.47 6.98
C VAL A 78 10.59 17.54 6.19
N GLN A 79 9.41 18.02 5.77
CA GLN A 79 8.48 17.20 4.98
C GLN A 79 9.06 16.87 3.60
N ARG A 80 9.66 17.85 2.92
CA ARG A 80 10.34 17.62 1.65
C ARG A 80 11.50 16.65 1.79
N HIS A 81 12.26 16.73 2.88
CA HIS A 81 13.32 15.76 3.17
C HIS A 81 12.78 14.33 3.33
N ARG A 82 11.66 14.16 4.06
CA ARG A 82 10.98 12.86 4.20
C ARG A 82 10.48 12.35 2.85
N PHE A 83 9.82 13.21 2.09
CA PHE A 83 9.32 12.91 0.75
C PHE A 83 10.43 12.41 -0.18
N HIS A 84 11.58 13.09 -0.24
CA HIS A 84 12.69 12.69 -1.11
C HIS A 84 13.39 11.39 -0.67
N ARG A 85 13.25 11.01 0.60
CA ARG A 85 13.76 9.73 1.11
C ARG A 85 12.77 8.58 0.98
N GLN A 86 11.53 8.87 0.60
CA GLN A 86 10.52 7.84 0.42
C GLN A 86 10.84 7.01 -0.81
N ILE A 87 11.01 5.71 -0.59
CA ILE A 87 11.22 4.69 -1.61
C ILE A 87 10.24 3.55 -1.37
N GLN A 88 9.87 2.82 -2.43
CA GLN A 88 8.97 1.68 -2.31
C GLN A 88 9.61 0.60 -1.44
N PHE A 89 8.90 0.14 -0.42
CA PHE A 89 9.35 -0.94 0.45
C PHE A 89 9.36 -2.28 -0.29
N PRO A 90 10.23 -3.23 0.10
CA PRO A 90 10.22 -4.57 -0.50
C PRO A 90 8.86 -5.25 -0.30
N GLY A 91 8.21 -5.61 -1.41
CA GLY A 91 6.90 -6.28 -1.38
C GLY A 91 5.69 -5.35 -1.21
N GLU A 92 5.92 -4.04 -1.07
CA GLU A 92 4.85 -3.04 -1.12
C GLU A 92 4.30 -2.93 -2.55
N SER A 93 2.98 -2.86 -2.70
CA SER A 93 2.35 -2.66 -4.01
C SER A 93 2.55 -1.23 -4.53
N ILE A 94 2.42 -1.04 -5.85
CA ILE A 94 2.50 0.30 -6.44
C ILE A 94 1.44 1.26 -5.84
N GLN A 95 0.24 0.77 -5.54
CA GLN A 95 -0.84 1.60 -5.00
C GLN A 95 -0.57 2.05 -3.56
N GLU A 96 -0.02 1.16 -2.71
CA GLU A 96 0.36 1.51 -1.34
C GLU A 96 1.47 2.58 -1.35
N TYR A 97 2.49 2.37 -2.18
CA TYR A 97 3.59 3.33 -2.34
C TYR A 97 3.10 4.70 -2.82
N VAL A 98 2.21 4.74 -3.83
CA VAL A 98 1.59 5.97 -4.32
C VAL A 98 0.80 6.67 -3.22
N THR A 99 0.01 5.93 -2.44
CA THR A 99 -0.78 6.49 -1.34
C THR A 99 0.13 7.18 -0.33
N ALA A 100 1.15 6.47 0.18
CA ALA A 100 2.12 7.04 1.12
C ALA A 100 2.84 8.28 0.56
N LEU A 101 3.20 8.24 -0.73
CA LEU A 101 3.89 9.35 -1.39
C LEU A 101 2.99 10.59 -1.52
N THR A 102 1.70 10.40 -1.84
CA THR A 102 0.73 11.51 -1.95
C THR A 102 0.41 12.14 -0.60
N GLU A 103 0.35 11.35 0.48
CA GLU A 103 0.18 11.85 1.85
C GLU A 103 1.33 12.77 2.26
N LEU A 104 2.57 12.36 1.99
CA LEU A 104 3.76 13.19 2.26
C LEU A 104 3.78 14.46 1.41
N ALA A 105 3.41 14.36 0.13
CA ALA A 105 3.42 15.49 -0.78
C ALA A 105 2.45 16.61 -0.35
N ALA A 106 1.30 16.24 0.26
CA ALA A 106 0.32 17.20 0.76
C ALA A 106 0.88 18.14 1.84
N MET A 107 1.94 17.73 2.54
CA MET A 107 2.58 18.51 3.62
C MET A 107 3.80 19.31 3.14
N CYS A 108 4.23 19.16 1.89
CA CYS A 108 5.50 19.70 1.38
C CYS A 108 5.40 21.10 0.76
N SER A 109 4.18 21.62 0.56
CA SER A 109 3.92 22.92 -0.08
C SER A 109 4.73 23.10 -1.38
N PHE A 110 4.68 22.12 -2.29
CA PHE A 110 5.39 22.18 -3.56
C PHE A 110 4.77 23.22 -4.50
N ARG A 111 5.59 23.82 -5.38
CA ARG A 111 5.10 24.70 -6.44
C ARG A 111 4.28 23.91 -7.48
N SER A 112 4.79 22.74 -7.83
CA SER A 112 4.12 21.76 -8.68
C SER A 112 4.16 20.41 -8.00
N GLN A 113 3.04 20.04 -7.37
CA GLN A 113 2.90 18.75 -6.69
C GLN A 113 2.95 17.59 -7.70
N GLU A 114 2.34 17.75 -8.87
CA GLU A 114 2.32 16.76 -9.96
C GLU A 114 3.74 16.40 -10.42
N GLU A 115 4.59 17.40 -10.69
CA GLU A 115 5.97 17.18 -11.12
C GLU A 115 6.80 16.53 -10.02
N SER A 116 6.67 17.03 -8.78
CA SER A 116 7.40 16.49 -7.63
C SER A 116 7.04 15.02 -7.37
N LEU A 117 5.75 14.68 -7.45
CA LEU A 117 5.24 13.31 -7.31
C LEU A 117 5.76 12.40 -8.42
N ARG A 118 5.69 12.85 -9.68
CA ARG A 118 6.20 12.08 -10.82
C ARG A 118 7.68 11.75 -10.68
N ASP A 119 8.49 12.76 -10.37
CA ASP A 119 9.94 12.62 -10.32
C ASP A 119 10.36 11.72 -9.15
N GLN A 120 9.74 11.89 -7.98
CA GLN A 120 9.99 11.03 -6.82
C GLN A 120 9.47 9.60 -7.03
N PHE A 121 8.33 9.43 -7.70
CA PHE A 121 7.79 8.11 -8.03
C PHE A 121 8.75 7.34 -8.94
N ALA A 122 9.26 7.99 -10.00
CA ALA A 122 10.23 7.38 -10.90
C ALA A 122 11.56 7.05 -10.18
N ALA A 123 12.02 7.92 -9.28
CA ALA A 123 13.25 7.68 -8.50
C ALA A 123 13.09 6.54 -7.47
N GLY A 124 11.96 6.50 -6.76
CA GLY A 124 11.76 5.61 -5.60
C GLY A 124 11.09 4.27 -5.88
N VAL A 125 10.60 4.01 -7.10
CA VAL A 125 10.04 2.69 -7.45
C VAL A 125 11.11 1.60 -7.36
N SER A 126 10.75 0.44 -6.81
CA SER A 126 11.70 -0.68 -6.58
C SER A 126 12.07 -1.41 -7.88
N SER A 127 11.09 -1.60 -8.77
CA SER A 127 11.23 -2.37 -10.00
C SER A 127 12.02 -1.62 -11.07
N HIS A 128 13.17 -2.17 -11.47
CA HIS A 128 13.98 -1.62 -12.56
C HIS A 128 13.20 -1.49 -13.87
N ARG A 129 12.39 -2.50 -14.20
CA ARG A 129 11.58 -2.51 -15.43
C ARG A 129 10.57 -1.36 -15.47
N ILE A 130 9.95 -1.05 -14.32
CA ILE A 130 9.04 0.09 -14.21
C ILE A 130 9.84 1.38 -14.38
N ARG A 131 10.94 1.54 -13.63
CA ARG A 131 11.79 2.74 -13.71
C ARG A 131 12.26 3.03 -15.14
N GLU A 132 12.78 2.03 -15.83
CA GLU A 132 13.22 2.16 -17.22
C GLU A 132 12.08 2.61 -18.13
N ARG A 133 10.90 2.00 -18.01
CA ARG A 133 9.74 2.40 -18.81
C ARG A 133 9.32 3.85 -18.56
N LEU A 134 9.33 4.29 -17.30
CA LEU A 134 8.97 5.67 -16.95
C LEU A 134 9.96 6.68 -17.54
N LEU A 135 11.26 6.39 -17.49
CA LEU A 135 12.30 7.26 -18.04
C LEU A 135 12.21 7.40 -19.57
N LEU A 136 11.74 6.36 -20.27
CA LEU A 136 11.54 6.40 -21.72
C LEU A 136 10.39 7.32 -22.18
N GLU A 137 9.35 7.51 -21.35
CA GLU A 137 8.22 8.41 -21.67
C GLU A 137 8.62 9.91 -21.61
N GLY A 138 9.70 10.22 -20.88
CA GLY A 138 10.30 11.55 -20.84
C GLY A 138 9.39 12.65 -20.29
N SER A 139 9.51 13.85 -20.86
CA SER A 139 8.86 15.08 -20.36
C SER A 139 7.34 15.11 -20.53
N SER A 140 6.76 14.24 -21.36
CA SER A 140 5.31 14.16 -21.61
C SER A 140 4.55 13.33 -20.56
N LEU A 141 5.30 12.70 -19.65
CA LEU A 141 4.76 11.84 -18.60
C LEU A 141 4.09 12.69 -17.52
N SER A 142 2.84 12.39 -17.21
CA SER A 142 2.14 12.87 -16.00
C SER A 142 2.20 11.82 -14.90
N PHE A 143 2.00 12.22 -13.65
CA PHE A 143 1.99 11.32 -12.51
C PHE A 143 0.92 10.22 -12.67
N ASN A 144 -0.30 10.61 -13.06
CA ASN A 144 -1.39 9.65 -13.31
C ASN A 144 -1.03 8.60 -14.39
N LYS A 145 -0.36 9.03 -15.48
CA LYS A 145 0.11 8.10 -16.52
C LYS A 145 1.21 7.18 -15.98
N ALA A 146 2.13 7.71 -15.19
CA ALA A 146 3.20 6.93 -14.56
C ALA A 146 2.64 5.82 -13.66
N VAL A 147 1.67 6.16 -12.82
CA VAL A 147 0.99 5.20 -11.92
C VAL A 147 0.25 4.13 -12.72
N SER A 148 -0.46 4.51 -13.79
CA SER A 148 -1.17 3.57 -14.66
C SER A 148 -0.22 2.58 -15.34
N LEU A 149 0.87 3.07 -15.92
CA LEU A 149 1.90 2.22 -16.55
C LEU A 149 2.56 1.27 -15.54
N ALA A 150 2.94 1.78 -14.37
CA ALA A 150 3.54 0.97 -13.32
C ALA A 150 2.59 -0.16 -12.85
N SER A 151 1.30 0.17 -12.66
CA SER A 151 0.29 -0.80 -12.25
C SER A 151 0.06 -1.88 -13.32
N GLN A 152 0.03 -1.52 -14.61
CA GLN A 152 -0.07 -2.48 -15.70
C GLN A 152 1.12 -3.44 -15.76
N ILE A 153 2.34 -2.92 -15.54
CA ILE A 153 3.56 -3.74 -15.51
C ILE A 153 3.55 -4.68 -14.31
N GLU A 154 3.16 -4.20 -13.13
CA GLU A 154 3.01 -5.01 -11.91
C GLU A 154 2.01 -6.15 -12.13
N GLN A 155 0.80 -5.84 -12.65
CA GLN A 155 -0.23 -6.83 -12.96
C GLN A 155 0.26 -7.87 -13.98
N THR A 156 0.90 -7.42 -15.07
CA THR A 156 1.46 -8.31 -16.08
C THR A 156 2.51 -9.25 -15.48
N ALA A 157 3.37 -8.75 -14.60
CA ALA A 157 4.39 -9.56 -13.94
C ALA A 157 3.76 -10.63 -13.03
N VAL A 158 2.73 -10.27 -12.27
CA VAL A 158 1.97 -11.22 -11.43
C VAL A 158 1.29 -12.30 -12.28
N GLU A 159 0.66 -11.92 -13.38
CA GLU A 159 0.03 -12.86 -14.31
C GLU A 159 1.04 -13.80 -14.96
N MET A 160 2.19 -13.28 -15.41
CA MET A 160 3.28 -14.07 -15.97
C MET A 160 3.82 -15.10 -14.97
N MET A 161 3.91 -14.75 -13.68
CA MET A 161 4.26 -15.71 -12.63
C MET A 161 3.20 -16.81 -12.44
N LYS A 162 1.91 -16.48 -12.55
CA LYS A 162 0.83 -17.49 -12.50
C LYS A 162 0.91 -18.45 -13.70
N PHE A 163 1.19 -17.92 -14.89
CA PHE A 163 1.35 -18.74 -16.09
C PHE A 163 2.53 -19.70 -15.99
N SER A 164 3.70 -19.25 -15.54
CA SER A 164 4.87 -20.12 -15.42
C SER A 164 4.60 -21.30 -14.48
N VAL A 165 4.07 -21.04 -13.28
CA VAL A 165 3.73 -22.09 -12.29
C VAL A 165 2.80 -23.15 -12.88
N SER A 166 1.80 -22.76 -13.66
CA SER A 166 0.88 -23.70 -14.31
C SER A 166 1.54 -24.56 -15.41
N VAL A 167 2.58 -24.04 -16.08
CA VAL A 167 3.38 -24.77 -17.07
C VAL A 167 4.33 -25.77 -16.39
N GLN A 168 4.88 -25.44 -15.21
CA GLN A 168 5.69 -26.40 -14.44
C GLN A 168 4.88 -27.62 -13.99
N LEU A 169 3.65 -27.43 -13.46
CA LEU A 169 2.77 -28.54 -13.04
C LEU A 169 2.42 -29.51 -14.19
N ARG A 170 2.46 -29.05 -15.44
CA ARG A 170 2.22 -29.90 -16.63
C ARG A 170 3.43 -30.73 -17.02
N ARG A 171 4.66 -30.29 -16.72
CA ARG A 171 5.90 -31.01 -17.11
C ARG A 171 6.24 -32.17 -16.18
N ASP A 172 5.77 -32.16 -14.94
CA ASP A 172 6.03 -33.25 -13.98
C ASP A 172 5.07 -34.46 -14.14
N GLY A 173 4.23 -34.44 -15.19
CA GLY A 173 3.47 -35.61 -15.66
C GLY A 173 4.39 -36.68 -16.27
N LYS A 174 5.06 -37.43 -15.40
CA LYS A 174 5.96 -38.55 -15.69
C LYS A 174 5.31 -39.56 -16.67
N PHE A 175 5.84 -39.63 -17.89
CA PHE A 175 5.57 -40.71 -18.84
C PHE A 175 6.07 -42.02 -18.24
N ARG A 176 5.16 -42.84 -17.70
CA ARG A 176 5.45 -44.23 -17.34
C ARG A 176 5.57 -45.03 -18.63
N LYS A 177 6.79 -45.35 -19.04
CA LYS A 177 7.04 -46.43 -20.00
C LYS A 177 6.74 -47.74 -19.26
N ASP A 178 5.54 -48.28 -19.45
CA ASP A 178 5.28 -49.68 -19.16
C ASP A 178 5.99 -50.51 -20.25
N GLY A 179 7.29 -50.71 -20.05
CA GLY A 179 8.08 -51.70 -20.77
C GLY A 179 7.96 -53.02 -20.04
N ASN A 180 7.07 -53.89 -20.52
CA ASN A 180 7.18 -55.33 -20.24
C ASN A 180 6.73 -56.11 -21.48
N GLU A 181 7.62 -56.17 -22.47
CA GLU A 181 7.58 -57.17 -23.53
C GLU A 181 8.51 -58.32 -23.09
N PRO A 182 8.02 -59.56 -22.93
CA PRO A 182 8.84 -60.66 -22.46
C PRO A 182 9.81 -61.12 -23.57
N PRO A 183 11.02 -61.61 -23.21
CA PRO A 183 12.02 -62.00 -24.20
C PRO A 183 11.60 -63.26 -24.95
N PHE A 184 11.72 -63.19 -26.27
CA PHE A 184 11.62 -64.30 -27.21
C PHE A 184 12.72 -65.32 -26.91
N VAL A 185 12.36 -66.55 -26.58
CA VAL A 185 13.30 -67.67 -26.47
C VAL A 185 12.99 -68.64 -27.60
N PRO A 186 13.91 -68.89 -28.55
CA PRO A 186 13.84 -70.06 -29.39
C PRO A 186 14.54 -71.22 -28.67
N ASP A 187 13.95 -72.41 -28.67
CA ASP A 187 14.65 -73.55 -29.29
C ASP A 187 13.81 -74.82 -29.44
N CYS A 188 14.29 -75.60 -30.41
CA CYS A 188 13.67 -76.71 -31.11
C CYS A 188 13.50 -78.03 -30.33
N ALA A 189 12.51 -78.78 -30.81
CA ALA A 189 12.46 -80.24 -31.00
C ALA A 189 12.40 -81.20 -29.79
N ALA A 190 11.31 -81.95 -29.69
CA ALA A 190 11.30 -83.40 -29.94
C ALA A 190 9.91 -84.01 -29.64
N SER A 191 9.15 -84.32 -30.69
CA SER A 191 8.02 -85.26 -30.60
C SER A 191 8.40 -86.52 -31.36
N ALA A 192 8.89 -87.54 -30.63
CA ALA A 192 8.97 -88.91 -31.10
C ALA A 192 7.82 -89.70 -30.46
N GLN A 193 6.85 -90.10 -31.28
CA GLN A 193 5.90 -91.15 -30.94
C GLN A 193 6.60 -92.50 -31.02
N SER A 194 6.31 -93.39 -30.07
CA SER A 194 5.90 -94.79 -30.28
C SER A 194 6.32 -95.67 -29.10
N GLY A 195 5.47 -96.65 -28.75
CA GLY A 195 6.00 -97.89 -28.17
C GLY A 195 5.35 -98.44 -26.90
N THR A 196 4.18 -99.07 -27.07
CA THR A 196 3.86 -100.43 -26.61
C THR A 196 3.72 -100.81 -25.12
N LYS A 197 2.50 -101.32 -24.84
CA LYS A 197 2.14 -102.58 -24.16
C LYS A 197 2.39 -102.75 -22.64
N GLY A 198 1.28 -102.98 -21.93
CA GLY A 198 0.95 -104.36 -21.52
C GLY A 198 0.60 -104.60 -20.04
N GLY A 199 -0.62 -105.12 -19.83
CA GLY A 199 -1.02 -105.97 -18.68
C GLY A 199 -1.50 -105.23 -17.42
N SER A 200 -2.44 -105.74 -16.61
CA SER A 200 -3.28 -106.94 -16.62
C SER A 200 -4.17 -106.87 -15.36
N SER A 201 -5.26 -107.65 -15.32
CA SER A 201 -6.10 -107.98 -14.13
C SER A 201 -7.11 -106.90 -13.73
N LEU A 202 -8.42 -107.13 -13.53
CA LEU A 202 -9.26 -108.32 -13.32
C LEU A 202 -10.67 -108.04 -13.86
#